data_AF-A0A3D3FS54-F1
#
_entry.id   AF-A0A3D3FS54-F1
#
_cell.length_a   1.000
_cell.length_b   1.000
_cell.length_c   1.000
_cell.angle_alpha   90.00
_cell.angle_beta   90.00
_cell.angle_gamma   90.00
#
_symmetry.space_group_name_H-M   'P 1'
#
loop_
_entity.id
_entity.type
_entity.pdbx_description
1 polymer ?
#
loop_
_entity_poly.entity_id
_entity_poly.type
_entity_poly.pdbx_seq_one_letter_code
_entity_poly.pdbx_strand_id
1 'polypeptide(L)'
;MLCSVLGMIDFKHLALDGRKIQASANFRNNVDRARGKKQLELEPNDALAQERIDERIKRLERKEIRLAQTLAVLESYEDEKPSLNMVDPDAKIMKHKDRRILPSYNQQSVVDGTFGIISAVATTKSGDKPGDLFAMVDAAKENAGGSFDTCLPTRDSPTMKRFGRWKRIGRKIFMFRTSGKKLWTTRKQSAAKFDKSNFHAGDDGLSMHCPAGKGMHQGEGRETPGVP
;
A
#
# COMPACT_ATOMS: atom_id res chain seq x y z
N MET A 1 -22.66 -19.71 -4.15
CA MET A 1 -22.13 -19.36 -2.81
C MET A 1 -23.22 -19.45 -1.76
N LEU A 2 -22.99 -20.12 -0.63
CA LEU A 2 -23.97 -20.28 0.46
C LEU A 2 -24.45 -18.93 1.02
N CYS A 3 -23.53 -17.97 1.20
CA CYS A 3 -23.85 -16.64 1.75
C CYS A 3 -24.84 -15.84 0.89
N SER A 4 -24.81 -16.03 -0.43
CA SER A 4 -25.75 -15.40 -1.36
C SER A 4 -27.16 -15.99 -1.19
N VAL A 5 -27.26 -17.33 -1.08
CA VAL A 5 -28.53 -18.03 -0.84
C VAL A 5 -29.14 -17.66 0.52
N LEU A 6 -28.29 -17.43 1.53
CA LEU A 6 -28.71 -17.00 2.87
C LEU A 6 -29.04 -15.50 2.96
N GLY A 7 -28.99 -14.76 1.86
CA GLY A 7 -29.28 -13.31 1.84
C GLY A 7 -28.25 -12.45 2.57
N MET A 8 -27.03 -12.97 2.77
CA MET A 8 -25.95 -12.26 3.45
C MET A 8 -25.10 -11.41 2.49
N ILE A 9 -25.45 -11.35 1.21
CA ILE A 9 -24.84 -10.48 0.20
C ILE A 9 -25.97 -9.66 -0.42
N ASP A 10 -25.93 -8.34 -0.28
CA ASP A 10 -27.03 -7.46 -0.72
C ASP A 10 -26.87 -6.93 -2.15
N PHE A 11 -25.70 -7.16 -2.76
CA PHE A 11 -25.31 -6.70 -4.09
C PHE A 11 -25.36 -5.17 -4.27
N LYS A 12 -25.44 -4.36 -3.21
CA LYS A 12 -25.48 -2.90 -3.32
C LYS A 12 -24.07 -2.31 -3.29
N HIS A 13 -23.29 -2.67 -2.28
CA HIS A 13 -22.01 -2.03 -2.01
C HIS A 13 -20.88 -3.06 -1.97
N LEU A 14 -19.81 -2.73 -2.69
CA LEU A 14 -18.62 -3.57 -2.80
C LEU A 14 -17.39 -2.74 -2.47
N ALA A 15 -16.79 -2.99 -1.31
CA ALA A 15 -15.55 -2.33 -0.90
C ALA A 15 -14.33 -3.08 -1.46
N LEU A 16 -13.37 -2.35 -2.03
CA LEU A 16 -12.07 -2.91 -2.42
C LEU A 16 -10.96 -2.28 -1.61
N ASP A 17 -10.24 -3.13 -0.86
CA ASP A 17 -9.02 -2.75 -0.16
C ASP A 17 -7.80 -3.45 -0.75
N GLY A 18 -6.71 -2.70 -0.79
CA GLY A 18 -5.42 -3.16 -1.31
C GLY A 18 -4.33 -2.91 -0.27
N ARG A 19 -3.62 -3.98 0.09
CA ARG A 19 -2.51 -3.95 1.05
C ARG A 19 -1.30 -4.69 0.48
N LYS A 20 -0.12 -4.14 0.74
CA LYS A 20 1.14 -4.87 0.51
C LYS A 20 1.48 -5.66 1.77
N ILE A 21 1.66 -6.95 1.63
CA ILE A 21 2.11 -7.83 2.72
C ILE A 21 3.61 -8.00 2.58
N GLN A 22 4.34 -7.72 3.65
CA GLN A 22 5.77 -7.97 3.69
C GLN A 22 6.02 -9.48 3.62
N ALA A 23 6.88 -9.91 2.69
CA ALA A 23 7.34 -11.28 2.63
C ALA A 23 8.31 -11.58 3.79
N SER A 24 8.56 -12.86 4.09
CA SER A 24 9.62 -13.27 5.02
C SER A 24 11.01 -13.12 4.38
N ALA A 25 11.30 -11.92 3.87
CA ALA A 25 12.46 -11.61 3.06
C ALA A 25 12.95 -10.19 3.34
N ASN A 26 14.28 -10.01 3.33
CA ASN A 26 14.93 -8.73 3.62
C ASN A 26 15.55 -8.15 2.34
N PHE A 27 15.56 -6.83 2.22
CA PHE A 27 16.24 -6.09 1.15
C PHE A 27 17.73 -6.45 1.02
N ARG A 28 18.41 -6.77 2.12
CA ARG A 28 19.83 -7.18 2.08
C ARG A 28 20.05 -8.44 1.24
N ASN A 29 19.06 -9.31 1.18
CA ASN A 29 19.09 -10.58 0.45
C ASN A 29 18.55 -10.46 -0.98
N ASN A 30 18.17 -9.26 -1.40
CA ASN A 30 17.78 -9.01 -2.79
C ASN A 30 19.01 -8.75 -3.66
N VAL A 31 19.12 -9.47 -4.76
CA VAL A 31 20.22 -9.42 -5.70
C VAL A 31 19.67 -9.03 -7.06
N ASP A 32 20.22 -7.96 -7.61
CA ASP A 32 20.06 -7.56 -9.00
C ASP A 32 21.34 -7.92 -9.77
N ARG A 33 21.28 -7.99 -11.11
CA ARG A 33 22.42 -8.39 -11.95
C ARG A 33 23.71 -7.62 -11.63
N ALA A 34 23.62 -6.31 -11.45
CA ALA A 34 24.77 -5.46 -11.11
C ALA A 34 25.36 -5.79 -9.73
N ARG A 35 24.50 -6.08 -8.75
CA ARG A 35 24.92 -6.40 -7.37
C ARG A 35 25.52 -7.80 -7.29
N GLY A 36 24.95 -8.76 -8.02
CA GLY A 36 25.48 -10.13 -8.10
C GLY A 36 26.88 -10.19 -8.69
N LYS A 37 27.11 -9.50 -9.83
CA LYS A 37 28.44 -9.41 -10.45
C LYS A 37 29.48 -8.79 -9.52
N LYS A 38 29.15 -7.65 -8.91
CA LYS A 38 30.04 -6.99 -7.95
C LYS A 38 30.37 -7.86 -6.72
N GLN A 39 29.44 -8.69 -6.26
CA GLN A 39 29.69 -9.62 -5.14
C GLN A 39 30.56 -10.80 -5.54
N LEU A 40 30.53 -11.22 -6.81
CA LEU A 40 31.44 -12.23 -7.34
C LEU A 40 32.87 -11.68 -7.46
N GLU A 41 33.02 -10.41 -7.83
CA GLU A 41 34.31 -9.73 -8.02
C GLU A 41 35.00 -9.28 -6.70
N LEU A 42 34.26 -9.23 -5.58
CA LEU A 42 34.77 -8.74 -4.30
C LEU A 42 35.47 -9.86 -3.51
N GLU A 43 36.79 -9.95 -3.66
CA GLU A 43 37.66 -10.71 -2.74
C GLU A 43 38.08 -9.87 -1.53
N PRO A 44 38.16 -10.47 -0.32
CA PRO A 44 38.95 -9.92 0.76
C PRO A 44 40.32 -10.64 0.82
N ASN A 45 41.35 -9.93 0.40
CA ASN A 45 42.74 -10.30 0.64
C ASN A 45 43.13 -9.82 2.05
N ASP A 46 43.12 -10.72 3.03
CA ASP A 46 43.66 -10.47 4.37
C ASP A 46 44.32 -11.75 4.90
N ALA A 47 45.59 -11.65 5.28
CA ALA A 47 46.36 -12.76 5.86
C ALA A 47 45.82 -13.12 7.26
N LEU A 48 45.20 -14.29 7.37
CA LEU A 48 44.67 -14.86 8.62
C LEU A 48 45.20 -16.29 8.83
N ALA A 49 45.19 -16.80 10.06
CA ALA A 49 45.66 -18.15 10.40
C ALA A 49 44.97 -19.26 9.57
N GLN A 50 45.72 -20.30 9.16
CA GLN A 50 45.33 -21.33 8.17
C GLN A 50 43.98 -22.01 8.42
N GLU A 51 43.64 -22.37 9.66
CA GLU A 51 42.33 -23.00 9.95
C GLU A 51 41.14 -22.05 9.70
N ARG A 52 41.33 -20.75 9.95
CA ARG A 52 40.34 -19.73 9.62
C ARG A 52 40.27 -19.46 8.12
N ILE A 53 41.32 -19.77 7.37
CA ILE A 53 41.33 -19.70 5.90
C ILE A 53 40.43 -20.79 5.34
N ASP A 54 40.58 -22.05 5.76
CA ASP A 54 39.85 -23.18 5.19
C ASP A 54 38.33 -23.09 5.42
N GLU A 55 37.90 -22.73 6.64
CA GLU A 55 36.48 -22.47 6.91
C GLU A 55 35.94 -21.30 6.09
N ARG A 56 36.78 -20.29 5.84
CA ARG A 56 36.42 -19.13 5.05
C ARG A 56 36.34 -19.46 3.56
N ILE A 57 37.26 -20.25 3.02
CA ILE A 57 37.22 -20.77 1.64
C ILE A 57 35.92 -21.55 1.45
N LYS A 58 35.62 -22.52 2.30
CA LYS A 58 34.36 -23.29 2.22
C LYS A 58 33.12 -22.40 2.27
N ARG A 59 33.15 -21.34 3.08
CA ARG A 59 32.04 -20.37 3.16
C ARG A 59 31.94 -19.51 1.90
N LEU A 60 33.06 -19.16 1.27
CA LEU A 60 33.12 -18.37 0.04
C LEU A 60 32.68 -19.21 -1.17
N GLU A 61 33.15 -20.44 -1.31
CA GLU A 61 32.71 -21.37 -2.36
C GLU A 61 31.18 -21.57 -2.33
N ARG A 62 30.61 -21.79 -1.13
CA ARG A 62 29.15 -21.89 -0.97
C ARG A 62 28.42 -20.61 -1.39
N LYS A 63 29.02 -19.44 -1.17
CA LYS A 63 28.43 -18.16 -1.60
C LYS A 63 28.54 -17.98 -3.10
N GLU A 64 29.67 -18.33 -3.68
CA GLU A 64 29.92 -18.21 -5.12
C GLU A 64 28.94 -19.08 -5.91
N ILE A 65 28.77 -20.35 -5.52
CA ILE A 65 27.79 -21.26 -6.12
C ILE A 65 26.38 -20.67 -6.03
N ARG A 66 26.01 -20.14 -4.86
CA ARG A 66 24.67 -19.56 -4.63
C ARG A 66 24.43 -18.30 -5.47
N LEU A 67 25.45 -17.45 -5.61
CA LEU A 67 25.39 -16.25 -6.44
C LEU A 67 25.33 -16.59 -7.93
N ALA A 68 26.10 -17.56 -8.38
CA ALA A 68 26.08 -18.05 -9.75
C ALA A 68 24.69 -18.60 -10.13
N GLN A 69 24.07 -19.42 -9.26
CA GLN A 69 22.70 -19.89 -9.43
C GLN A 69 21.69 -18.74 -9.50
N THR A 70 21.84 -17.75 -8.61
CA THR A 70 20.97 -16.57 -8.58
C THR A 70 21.09 -15.74 -9.87
N LEU A 71 22.30 -15.58 -10.41
CA LEU A 71 22.53 -14.88 -11.67
C LEU A 71 21.93 -15.63 -12.85
N ALA A 72 22.06 -16.96 -12.91
CA ALA A 72 21.45 -17.77 -13.96
C ALA A 72 19.92 -17.62 -13.98
N VAL A 73 19.27 -17.60 -12.80
CA VAL A 73 17.82 -17.34 -12.69
C VAL A 73 17.48 -15.92 -13.14
N LEU A 74 18.28 -14.92 -12.76
CA LEU A 74 18.05 -13.53 -13.18
C LEU A 74 18.16 -13.36 -14.71
N GLU A 75 19.03 -14.13 -15.37
CA GLU A 75 19.19 -14.10 -16.83
C GLU A 75 18.03 -14.78 -17.57
N SER A 76 17.26 -15.64 -16.90
CA SER A 76 16.04 -16.23 -17.47
C SER A 76 14.84 -15.28 -17.49
N TYR A 77 14.89 -14.15 -16.76
CA TYR A 77 13.79 -13.19 -16.72
C TYR A 77 13.84 -12.21 -17.90
N GLU A 78 12.68 -11.96 -18.49
CA GLU A 78 12.48 -10.97 -19.56
C GLU A 78 12.30 -9.53 -19.05
N ASP A 79 12.22 -9.33 -17.73
CA ASP A 79 12.05 -8.00 -17.12
C ASP A 79 13.29 -7.11 -17.39
N GLU A 80 13.09 -5.81 -17.70
CA GLU A 80 14.21 -4.86 -17.93
C GLU A 80 15.16 -4.71 -16.72
N LYS A 81 14.62 -4.91 -15.51
CA LYS A 81 15.35 -4.82 -14.24
C LYS A 81 14.96 -6.00 -13.34
N PRO A 82 15.49 -7.20 -13.63
CA PRO A 82 15.16 -8.38 -12.86
C PRO A 82 15.83 -8.29 -11.50
N SER A 83 15.04 -8.54 -10.45
CA SER A 83 15.47 -8.56 -9.06
C SER A 83 14.99 -9.84 -8.41
N LEU A 84 15.87 -10.54 -7.71
CA LEU A 84 15.54 -11.79 -7.02
C LEU A 84 15.87 -11.68 -5.54
N ASN A 85 14.99 -12.15 -4.65
CA ASN A 85 15.39 -12.36 -3.27
C ASN A 85 15.95 -13.78 -3.07
N MET A 86 17.07 -13.89 -2.38
CA MET A 86 17.70 -15.19 -2.09
C MET A 86 16.91 -16.06 -1.09
N VAL A 87 16.01 -15.47 -0.29
CA VAL A 87 15.17 -16.20 0.68
C VAL A 87 13.80 -16.52 0.08
N ASP A 88 13.23 -15.56 -0.65
CA ASP A 88 11.93 -15.70 -1.28
C ASP A 88 11.98 -15.19 -2.74
N PRO A 89 12.29 -16.07 -3.71
CA PRO A 89 12.42 -15.74 -5.13
C PRO A 89 11.26 -14.93 -5.71
N ASP A 90 10.06 -15.16 -5.19
CA ASP A 90 8.82 -14.55 -5.70
C ASP A 90 8.53 -13.16 -5.12
N ALA A 91 9.21 -12.78 -4.04
CA ALA A 91 9.01 -11.52 -3.35
C ALA A 91 9.69 -10.36 -4.08
N LYS A 92 8.92 -9.62 -4.88
CA LYS A 92 9.40 -8.39 -5.53
C LYS A 92 9.54 -7.25 -4.53
N ILE A 93 10.49 -6.35 -4.81
CA ILE A 93 10.64 -5.11 -4.03
C ILE A 93 9.46 -4.19 -4.34
N MET A 94 8.71 -3.82 -3.31
CA MET A 94 7.57 -2.91 -3.44
C MET A 94 7.64 -1.77 -2.42
N LYS A 95 7.10 -0.61 -2.82
CA LYS A 95 6.94 0.54 -1.92
C LYS A 95 5.60 0.46 -1.19
N HIS A 96 5.67 0.43 0.14
CA HIS A 96 4.53 0.45 1.06
C HIS A 96 3.97 1.86 1.26
N LYS A 97 2.76 1.94 1.84
CA LYS A 97 2.07 3.21 2.12
C LYS A 97 2.84 4.07 3.14
N ASP A 98 3.55 3.43 4.07
CA ASP A 98 4.45 4.05 5.05
C ASP A 98 5.79 4.52 4.46
N ARG A 99 5.94 4.44 3.12
CA ARG A 99 7.15 4.77 2.34
C ARG A 99 8.30 3.77 2.50
N ARG A 100 8.14 2.69 3.27
CA ARG A 100 9.15 1.62 3.32
C ARG A 100 9.21 0.89 1.98
N ILE A 101 10.40 0.44 1.62
CA ILE A 101 10.66 -0.33 0.41
C ILE A 101 11.08 -1.72 0.87
N LEU A 102 10.20 -2.70 0.69
CA LEU A 102 10.35 -4.04 1.25
C LEU A 102 10.01 -5.10 0.19
N PRO A 103 10.66 -6.28 0.22
CA PRO A 103 10.19 -7.45 -0.52
C PRO A 103 8.77 -7.81 -0.06
N SER A 104 7.82 -7.88 -0.97
CA SER A 104 6.40 -7.95 -0.61
C SER A 104 5.55 -8.53 -1.72
N TYR A 105 4.33 -8.91 -1.33
CA TYR A 105 3.25 -9.29 -2.23
C TYR A 105 2.16 -8.24 -2.20
N ASN A 106 1.51 -8.02 -3.34
CA ASN A 106 0.34 -7.17 -3.40
C ASN A 106 -0.91 -8.02 -3.16
N GLN A 107 -1.68 -7.70 -2.13
CA GLN A 107 -2.93 -8.38 -1.81
C GLN A 107 -4.09 -7.42 -2.01
N GLN A 108 -5.11 -7.89 -2.72
CA GLN A 108 -6.39 -7.19 -2.87
C GLN A 108 -7.51 -8.06 -2.33
N SER A 109 -8.44 -7.44 -1.62
CA SER A 109 -9.61 -8.10 -1.08
C SER A 109 -10.86 -7.28 -1.39
N VAL A 110 -11.94 -8.00 -1.67
CA VAL A 110 -13.24 -7.45 -1.99
C VAL A 110 -14.23 -7.89 -0.93
N VAL A 111 -14.95 -6.92 -0.36
CA VAL A 111 -15.84 -7.15 0.77
C VAL A 111 -17.22 -6.57 0.47
N ASP A 112 -18.26 -7.35 0.74
CA ASP A 112 -19.66 -6.91 0.70
C ASP A 112 -19.96 -5.88 1.80
N GLY A 113 -20.83 -4.92 1.50
CA GLY A 113 -21.10 -3.80 2.40
C GLY A 113 -22.00 -4.11 3.60
N THR A 114 -22.83 -5.16 3.56
CA THR A 114 -23.82 -5.41 4.62
C THR A 114 -23.24 -6.24 5.74
N PHE A 115 -22.71 -7.41 5.41
CA PHE A 115 -22.25 -8.40 6.40
C PHE A 115 -20.73 -8.55 6.42
N GLY A 116 -20.01 -7.75 5.63
CA GLY A 116 -18.54 -7.80 5.59
C GLY A 116 -18.00 -9.09 4.98
N ILE A 117 -18.78 -9.76 4.13
CA ILE A 117 -18.37 -11.03 3.51
C ILE A 117 -17.32 -10.77 2.44
N ILE A 118 -16.20 -11.48 2.54
CA ILE A 118 -15.13 -11.42 1.55
C ILE A 118 -15.59 -12.20 0.32
N SER A 119 -15.89 -11.47 -0.76
CA SER A 119 -16.39 -12.05 -2.02
C SER A 119 -15.25 -12.46 -2.97
N ALA A 120 -14.08 -11.84 -2.86
CA ALA A 120 -12.89 -12.21 -3.64
C ALA A 120 -11.59 -11.76 -2.95
N VAL A 121 -10.52 -12.51 -3.17
CA VAL A 121 -9.15 -12.16 -2.75
C VAL A 121 -8.19 -12.52 -3.88
N ALA A 122 -7.18 -11.68 -4.12
CA ALA A 122 -6.08 -12.02 -5.01
C ALA A 122 -4.74 -11.53 -4.44
N THR A 123 -3.70 -12.33 -4.63
CA THR A 123 -2.33 -12.00 -4.27
C THR A 123 -1.48 -12.03 -5.52
N THR A 124 -0.74 -10.96 -5.80
CA THR A 124 0.09 -10.82 -7.00
C THR A 124 1.52 -10.44 -6.65
N LYS A 125 2.45 -10.86 -7.51
CA LYS A 125 3.89 -10.55 -7.40
C LYS A 125 4.23 -9.16 -7.96
N SER A 126 3.25 -8.48 -8.57
CA SER A 126 3.43 -7.15 -9.16
C SER A 126 2.81 -6.04 -8.31
N GLY A 127 3.31 -4.82 -8.46
CA GLY A 127 2.69 -3.65 -7.86
C GLY A 127 1.27 -3.40 -8.39
N ASP A 128 0.57 -2.47 -7.74
CA ASP A 128 -0.82 -2.13 -8.07
C ASP A 128 -0.99 -1.67 -9.52
N LYS A 129 -1.77 -2.40 -10.31
CA LYS A 129 -2.21 -1.98 -11.64
C LYS A 129 -3.70 -1.62 -11.60
N PRO A 130 -4.14 -0.59 -12.35
CA PRO A 130 -5.56 -0.28 -12.48
C PRO A 130 -6.42 -1.43 -13.02
N GLY A 131 -5.83 -2.38 -13.76
CA GLY A 131 -6.49 -3.55 -14.31
C GLY A 131 -6.96 -4.53 -13.22
N ASP A 132 -6.17 -4.66 -12.15
CA ASP A 132 -6.41 -5.63 -11.07
C ASP A 132 -7.75 -5.36 -10.37
N LEU A 133 -8.14 -4.09 -10.26
CA LEU A 133 -9.43 -3.68 -9.69
C LEU A 133 -10.62 -4.28 -10.45
N PHE A 134 -10.55 -4.31 -11.78
CA PHE A 134 -11.63 -4.87 -12.60
C PHE A 134 -11.72 -6.38 -12.41
N ALA A 135 -10.58 -7.07 -12.45
CA ALA A 135 -10.50 -8.51 -12.23
C ALA A 135 -11.10 -8.90 -10.87
N MET A 136 -10.83 -8.11 -9.82
CA MET A 136 -11.38 -8.34 -8.49
C MET A 136 -12.91 -8.19 -8.44
N VAL A 137 -13.47 -7.22 -9.16
CA VAL A 137 -14.92 -7.02 -9.22
C VAL A 137 -15.61 -8.13 -10.04
N ASP A 138 -14.98 -8.58 -11.11
CA ASP A 138 -15.49 -9.68 -11.93
C ASP A 138 -15.43 -11.00 -11.16
N ALA A 139 -14.33 -11.28 -10.46
CA ALA A 139 -14.21 -12.43 -9.56
C ALA A 139 -15.26 -12.39 -8.45
N ALA A 140 -15.52 -11.23 -7.84
CA ALA A 140 -16.57 -11.10 -6.83
C ALA A 140 -17.97 -11.37 -7.40
N LYS A 141 -18.24 -10.95 -8.63
CA LYS A 141 -19.52 -11.23 -9.31
C LYS A 141 -19.70 -12.73 -9.55
N GLU A 142 -18.66 -13.39 -10.05
CA GLU A 142 -18.65 -14.84 -10.29
C GLU A 142 -18.85 -15.62 -8.99
N ASN A 143 -18.06 -15.29 -7.96
CA ASN A 143 -18.13 -15.96 -6.66
C ASN A 143 -19.48 -15.75 -5.96
N ALA A 144 -20.01 -14.52 -5.95
CA ALA A 144 -21.27 -14.19 -5.29
C ALA A 144 -22.51 -14.57 -6.10
N GLY A 145 -22.37 -14.83 -7.40
CA GLY A 145 -23.46 -15.19 -8.30
C GLY A 145 -24.35 -14.00 -8.70
N GLY A 146 -23.86 -12.76 -8.56
CA GLY A 146 -24.64 -11.56 -8.82
C GLY A 146 -23.77 -10.30 -8.97
N SER A 147 -24.30 -9.27 -9.64
CA SER A 147 -23.58 -8.03 -9.89
C SER A 147 -23.82 -6.99 -8.81
N PHE A 148 -22.73 -6.40 -8.32
CA PHE A 148 -22.81 -5.28 -7.38
C PHE A 148 -23.09 -3.94 -8.07
N ASP A 149 -24.01 -3.15 -7.50
CA ASP A 149 -24.43 -1.83 -7.99
C ASP A 149 -23.32 -0.78 -7.86
N THR A 150 -22.68 -0.77 -6.69
CA THR A 150 -21.70 0.25 -6.30
C THR A 150 -20.39 -0.36 -5.86
N CYS A 151 -19.30 0.19 -6.39
CA CYS A 151 -17.94 -0.20 -6.04
C CYS A 151 -17.23 0.97 -5.34
N LEU A 152 -16.60 0.70 -4.19
CA LEU A 152 -15.91 1.64 -3.31
C LEU A 152 -14.43 1.24 -3.21
N PRO A 153 -13.56 1.68 -4.15
CA PRO A 153 -12.14 1.39 -4.06
C PRO A 153 -11.43 2.32 -3.08
N THR A 154 -10.40 1.83 -2.41
CA THR A 154 -9.55 2.66 -1.57
C THR A 154 -8.74 3.69 -2.38
N ARG A 155 -8.40 4.79 -1.69
CA ARG A 155 -7.77 6.03 -2.20
C ARG A 155 -6.57 5.82 -3.13
N ASP A 156 -5.84 4.73 -2.92
CA ASP A 156 -4.51 4.56 -3.49
C ASP A 156 -4.51 3.77 -4.81
N SER A 157 -5.69 3.37 -5.32
CA SER A 157 -5.77 2.78 -6.66
C SER A 157 -5.34 3.82 -7.72
N PRO A 158 -4.39 3.52 -8.64
CA PRO A 158 -3.88 4.49 -9.63
C PRO A 158 -4.91 4.94 -10.69
N THR A 159 -6.19 4.72 -10.43
CA THR A 159 -7.30 4.62 -11.37
C THR A 159 -7.88 5.97 -11.78
N MET A 160 -7.35 7.09 -11.29
CA MET A 160 -7.98 8.40 -11.48
C MET A 160 -8.00 8.88 -12.95
N LYS A 161 -7.15 8.32 -13.84
CA LYS A 161 -7.09 8.69 -15.27
C LYS A 161 -7.85 7.74 -16.22
N ARG A 162 -8.35 6.58 -15.77
CA ARG A 162 -8.97 5.54 -16.63
C ARG A 162 -10.47 5.33 -16.41
N PHE A 163 -11.17 6.33 -15.85
CA PHE A 163 -12.63 6.30 -15.62
C PHE A 163 -13.51 6.13 -16.87
N GLY A 164 -12.98 6.38 -18.07
CA GLY A 164 -13.75 6.24 -19.32
C GLY A 164 -14.31 4.84 -19.56
N ARG A 165 -13.67 3.79 -19.02
CA ARG A 165 -14.15 2.40 -19.17
C ARG A 165 -15.27 2.06 -18.18
N TRP A 166 -15.23 2.56 -16.95
CA TRP A 166 -16.22 2.26 -15.90
C TRP A 166 -17.58 2.94 -16.12
N LYS A 167 -17.61 4.18 -16.64
CA LYS A 167 -18.86 4.85 -17.03
C LYS A 167 -19.66 4.06 -18.08
N ARG A 168 -18.98 3.26 -18.89
CA ARG A 168 -19.58 2.46 -19.97
C ARG A 168 -20.20 1.14 -19.48
N ILE A 169 -19.86 0.69 -18.28
CA ILE A 169 -20.34 -0.58 -17.69
C ILE A 169 -21.61 -0.33 -16.83
N GLY A 170 -22.11 0.90 -16.73
CA GLY A 170 -23.36 1.23 -16.01
C GLY A 170 -23.28 1.12 -14.48
N ARG A 171 -22.11 0.85 -13.91
CA ARG A 171 -21.91 0.70 -12.46
C ARG A 171 -21.53 2.03 -11.82
N LYS A 172 -22.14 2.35 -10.68
CA LYS A 172 -21.85 3.59 -9.93
C LYS A 172 -20.58 3.38 -9.11
N ILE A 173 -19.58 4.24 -9.28
CA ILE A 173 -18.39 4.21 -8.43
C ILE A 173 -18.38 5.48 -7.61
N PHE A 174 -18.39 5.32 -6.30
CA PHE A 174 -18.09 6.40 -5.37
C PHE A 174 -16.62 6.30 -5.00
N MET A 175 -15.80 7.14 -5.64
CA MET A 175 -14.44 7.41 -5.16
C MET A 175 -14.45 8.71 -4.38
N PHE A 176 -13.90 8.68 -3.17
CA PHE A 176 -13.60 9.92 -2.43
C PHE A 176 -12.58 10.73 -3.23
N ARG A 177 -13.07 11.78 -3.90
CA ARG A 177 -12.28 12.68 -4.72
C ARG A 177 -11.50 13.62 -3.81
N THR A 178 -10.42 13.17 -3.21
CA THR A 178 -9.44 14.11 -2.64
C THR A 178 -8.61 14.67 -3.79
N SER A 179 -9.15 15.64 -4.53
CA SER A 179 -8.32 16.51 -5.35
C SER A 179 -7.42 17.33 -4.44
N GLY A 180 -6.37 16.72 -3.92
CA GLY A 180 -5.33 17.33 -3.09
C GLY A 180 -4.48 18.37 -3.83
N LYS A 181 -4.93 18.86 -4.99
CA LYS A 181 -4.35 20.05 -5.64
C LYS A 181 -5.19 21.32 -5.45
N LYS A 182 -6.50 21.23 -5.15
CA LYS A 182 -7.34 22.42 -4.91
C LYS A 182 -7.41 22.86 -3.44
N LEU A 183 -7.03 22.00 -2.50
CA LEU A 183 -6.98 22.34 -1.05
C LEU A 183 -5.64 22.97 -0.62
N TRP A 184 -4.58 22.85 -1.43
CA TRP A 184 -3.27 23.42 -1.09
C TRP A 184 -3.13 24.88 -1.54
N THR A 185 -3.82 25.30 -2.61
CA THR A 185 -3.86 26.71 -3.03
C THR A 185 -4.64 27.58 -2.04
N THR A 186 -5.66 27.00 -1.38
CA THR A 186 -6.41 27.66 -0.32
C THR A 186 -5.61 27.80 0.97
N ARG A 187 -4.59 26.98 1.24
CA ARG A 187 -3.84 27.06 2.51
C ARG A 187 -3.11 28.40 2.69
N LYS A 188 -2.60 29.02 1.62
CA LYS A 188 -1.99 30.37 1.71
C LYS A 188 -3.03 31.46 1.97
N GLN A 189 -4.21 31.36 1.34
CA GLN A 189 -5.29 32.33 1.51
C GLN A 189 -6.05 32.15 2.85
N SER A 190 -6.22 30.91 3.32
CA SER A 190 -6.86 30.59 4.59
C SER A 190 -5.92 30.76 5.78
N ALA A 191 -4.60 30.56 5.61
CA ALA A 191 -3.62 30.86 6.66
C ALA A 191 -3.54 32.37 6.93
N ALA A 192 -3.65 33.22 5.91
CA ALA A 192 -3.77 34.65 6.11
C ALA A 192 -5.10 35.02 6.78
N LYS A 193 -6.22 34.43 6.34
CA LYS A 193 -7.54 34.72 6.92
C LYS A 193 -7.67 34.31 8.39
N PHE A 194 -7.12 33.16 8.78
CA PHE A 194 -7.17 32.65 10.16
C PHE A 194 -5.80 32.73 10.85
N ASP A 195 -5.01 33.76 10.53
CA ASP A 195 -3.83 34.10 11.32
C ASP A 195 -4.25 34.56 12.73
N LYS A 196 -3.39 34.32 13.74
CA LYS A 196 -3.68 34.66 15.15
C LYS A 196 -3.99 36.15 15.32
N SER A 197 -3.40 37.02 14.50
CA SER A 197 -3.66 38.47 14.51
C SER A 197 -5.09 38.87 14.14
N ASN A 198 -5.83 37.99 13.46
CA ASN A 198 -7.20 38.25 13.01
C ASN A 198 -8.28 37.69 13.95
N PHE A 199 -7.89 37.23 15.14
CA PHE A 199 -8.83 36.83 16.19
C PHE A 199 -8.92 37.94 17.24
N HIS A 200 -10.14 38.27 17.64
CA HIS A 200 -10.40 39.34 18.60
C HIS A 200 -11.03 38.76 19.86
N ALA A 201 -10.60 39.21 21.04
CA ALA A 201 -11.26 38.87 22.28
C ALA A 201 -12.65 39.51 22.30
N GLY A 202 -13.66 38.77 22.79
CA GLY A 202 -14.96 39.32 23.12
C GLY A 202 -14.86 40.19 24.38
N ASP A 203 -15.87 41.04 24.58
CA ASP A 203 -15.91 42.01 25.69
C ASP A 203 -15.90 41.36 27.08
N ASP A 204 -16.16 40.05 27.15
CA ASP A 204 -16.17 39.22 28.36
C ASP A 204 -14.78 38.70 28.77
N GLY A 205 -13.75 38.88 27.93
CA GLY A 205 -12.37 38.41 28.18
C GLY A 205 -12.19 36.88 28.20
N LEU A 206 -13.27 36.11 28.04
CA LEU A 206 -13.31 34.64 28.09
C LEU A 206 -13.70 34.01 26.76
N SER A 207 -14.22 34.81 25.82
CA SER A 207 -14.54 34.41 24.46
C SER A 207 -13.57 35.02 23.45
N MET A 208 -13.30 34.28 22.38
CA MET A 208 -12.52 34.74 21.24
C MET A 208 -13.37 34.62 19.98
N HIS A 209 -13.43 35.67 19.17
CA HIS A 209 -14.11 35.67 17.88
C HIS A 209 -13.10 35.44 16.76
N CYS A 210 -13.38 34.42 15.94
CA CYS A 210 -12.64 34.21 14.70
C CYS A 210 -13.10 35.21 13.61
N PRO A 211 -12.29 35.45 12.58
CA PRO A 211 -12.62 36.38 11.49
C PRO A 211 -13.77 35.92 10.57
N ALA A 212 -14.43 34.81 10.90
CA ALA A 212 -15.69 34.36 10.30
C ALA A 212 -16.91 34.59 11.22
N GLY A 213 -16.75 35.34 12.32
CA GLY A 213 -17.82 35.73 13.24
C GLY A 213 -18.27 34.66 14.22
N LYS A 214 -17.60 33.50 14.27
CA LYS A 214 -17.92 32.43 15.24
C LYS A 214 -17.16 32.64 16.54
N GLY A 215 -17.89 32.66 17.66
CA GLY A 215 -17.34 32.68 19.01
C GLY A 215 -16.73 31.34 19.41
N MET A 216 -15.57 31.39 20.04
CA MET A 216 -14.86 30.27 20.64
C MET A 216 -14.75 30.56 22.13
N HIS A 217 -15.40 29.73 22.96
CA HIS A 217 -15.28 29.81 24.41
C HIS A 217 -14.16 28.88 24.86
N GLN A 218 -13.37 29.28 25.85
CA GLN A 218 -12.50 28.32 26.54
C GLN A 218 -13.41 27.30 27.23
N GLY A 219 -13.42 26.06 26.73
CA GLY A 219 -14.20 25.00 27.33
C GLY A 219 -13.73 24.78 28.77
N GLU A 220 -14.64 24.83 29.73
CA GLU A 220 -14.39 24.37 31.08
C GLU A 220 -13.81 22.96 31.03
N GLY A 221 -12.80 22.70 31.87
CA GLY A 221 -11.99 21.50 31.86
C GLY A 221 -12.85 20.24 31.79
N ARG A 222 -12.52 19.33 30.87
CA ARG A 222 -13.11 17.99 30.84
C ARG A 222 -12.78 17.28 32.15
N GLU A 223 -13.76 17.12 33.03
CA GLU A 223 -13.71 16.13 34.10
C GLU A 223 -13.49 14.76 33.46
N THR A 224 -12.39 14.10 33.83
CA THR A 224 -12.13 12.72 33.45
C THR A 224 -13.07 11.81 34.23
N PRO A 225 -13.89 10.96 33.60
CA PRO A 225 -14.71 10.01 34.34
C PRO A 225 -13.79 8.99 35.03
N GLY A 226 -13.91 8.91 36.36
CA GLY A 226 -13.26 7.90 37.19
C GLY A 226 -13.72 6.50 36.78
N VAL A 227 -12.75 5.59 36.67
CA VAL A 227 -12.96 4.17 36.38
C VAL A 227 -13.43 3.48 37.65
N PRO A 228 -14.59 2.78 37.64
CA PRO A 228 -14.90 1.76 38.64
C PRO A 228 -14.16 0.44 38.35
#